data_AF-A0A9E6SP85-F1
#
_entry.id   AF-A0A9E6SP85-F1
#
_cell.length_a   1.000
_cell.length_b   1.000
_cell.length_c   1.000
_cell.angle_alpha   90.00
_cell.angle_beta   90.00
_cell.angle_gamma   90.00
#
_symmetry.space_group_name_H-M   'P 1'
#
loop_
_entity.id
_entity.type
_entity.pdbx_description
1 polymer ?
#
loop_
_entity_poly.entity_id
_entity_poly.type
_entity_poly.pdbx_seq_one_letter_code
_entity_poly.pdbx_strand_id
1 'polypeptide(L)'
;MPKQPMFPTDEEKSRFRQLGYELDSHGRPLHPWRDRLPHLAEGKGFFYHWGPNYTVDPVVISQTTTPRLLLIQRGDTGRWAFPGGFLETNEDIHTAGLRELQEETGLAQVDSSGRVVYTGVVNDRRATLHAWPETSAILWRTHTAYPVQAGDDAEHAEWVPLCHARTLLADSSHGDILAEAIKTHGSLHEKVEYYADQSIIRDAQGGHMAYSRVIISPPEGVPIFVKHHNKNTITDDIRADHLRRYLKKEYAVYKHLETHGVPVPNDVMLIDDHTLLMEALDPNSGWYWRAPGASHKREAYIEDILRSLTTVASTPPVDTADIASSYTTLHQEGWNVYPDHQQMIREKLAASQIDGSNELIAALDTIYARYSAQHPPELTAFCHHDFRQSNVAWHPAHGTKIVDWSWADRGPRLADTTSFLIDLYKSGHEISRYQEYVDEYHALVLIGFWLEHSIWPPAPSNHLVREQQLASAIAAFRLLEEIRQTSVPEKTAS
;
A
#
# COMPACT_ATOMS: atom_id res chain seq x y z
N MET A 1 50.61 -20.60 19.30
CA MET A 1 49.31 -21.29 19.34
C MET A 1 49.54 -22.79 19.31
N PRO A 2 48.83 -23.61 20.11
CA PRO A 2 48.92 -25.06 20.00
C PRO A 2 48.48 -25.50 18.59
N LYS A 3 49.21 -26.44 17.97
CA LYS A 3 48.83 -27.00 16.66
C LYS A 3 47.46 -27.67 16.83
N GLN A 4 46.43 -27.10 16.21
CA GLN A 4 45.12 -27.73 16.15
C GLN A 4 45.23 -29.16 15.59
N PRO A 5 44.38 -30.10 16.04
CA PRO A 5 44.45 -31.48 15.58
C PRO A 5 44.20 -31.57 14.06
N MET A 6 44.98 -32.44 13.41
CA MET A 6 44.96 -32.67 11.95
C MET A 6 43.67 -33.35 11.47
N PHE A 7 42.86 -33.91 12.38
CA PHE A 7 41.59 -34.58 12.11
C PHE A 7 40.55 -34.26 13.19
N PRO A 8 39.23 -34.41 12.90
CA PRO A 8 38.19 -34.19 13.89
C PRO A 8 38.23 -35.21 15.03
N THR A 9 37.81 -34.80 16.23
CA THR A 9 37.60 -35.67 17.38
C THR A 9 36.37 -36.59 17.17
N ASP A 10 36.23 -37.64 17.98
CA ASP A 10 35.07 -38.54 17.87
C ASP A 10 33.76 -37.86 18.29
N GLU A 11 33.85 -36.87 19.16
CA GLU A 11 32.73 -35.99 19.52
C GLU A 11 32.32 -35.11 18.34
N GLU A 12 33.27 -34.47 17.65
CA GLU A 12 33.02 -33.69 16.44
C GLU A 12 32.38 -34.55 15.35
N LYS A 13 32.92 -35.76 15.09
CA LYS A 13 32.34 -36.71 14.11
C LYS A 13 30.89 -37.06 14.45
N SER A 14 30.60 -37.28 15.73
CA SER A 14 29.24 -37.60 16.19
C SER A 14 28.30 -36.42 15.99
N ARG A 15 28.75 -35.20 16.32
CA ARG A 15 28.01 -33.96 16.07
C ARG A 15 27.71 -33.76 14.59
N PHE A 16 28.68 -33.94 13.71
CA PHE A 16 28.48 -33.80 12.26
C PHE A 16 27.42 -34.77 11.72
N ARG A 17 27.41 -36.02 12.18
CA ARG A 17 26.37 -36.99 11.79
C ARG A 17 24.99 -36.59 12.29
N GLN A 18 24.88 -36.05 13.51
CA GLN A 18 23.61 -35.55 14.06
C GLN A 18 23.08 -34.36 13.27
N LEU A 19 23.97 -33.49 12.79
CA LEU A 19 23.66 -32.37 11.90
C LEU A 19 23.39 -32.82 10.45
N GLY A 20 23.53 -34.11 10.13
CA GLY A 20 23.27 -34.66 8.81
C GLY A 20 24.39 -34.46 7.78
N TYR A 21 25.60 -34.08 8.21
CA TYR A 21 26.74 -33.94 7.30
C TYR A 21 27.33 -35.30 6.90
N GLU A 22 27.60 -35.43 5.60
CA GLU A 22 28.39 -36.54 5.07
C GLU A 22 29.85 -36.39 5.50
N LEU A 23 30.48 -37.52 5.83
CA LEU A 23 31.87 -37.57 6.27
C LEU A 23 32.71 -38.39 5.29
N ASP A 24 33.96 -37.99 5.09
CA ASP A 24 34.94 -38.79 4.34
C ASP A 24 35.48 -39.99 5.16
N SER A 25 36.40 -40.75 4.57
CA SER A 25 37.02 -41.91 5.22
C SER A 25 37.82 -41.58 6.48
N HIS A 26 38.21 -40.30 6.66
CA HIS A 26 38.94 -39.80 7.83
C HIS A 26 38.00 -39.16 8.86
N GLY A 27 36.68 -39.18 8.61
CA GLY A 27 35.68 -38.56 9.47
C GLY A 27 35.58 -37.05 9.33
N ARG A 28 36.20 -36.44 8.31
CA ARG A 28 36.10 -35.01 8.00
C ARG A 28 34.77 -34.73 7.31
N PRO A 29 34.02 -33.68 7.70
CA PRO A 29 32.77 -33.35 7.05
C PRO A 29 33.00 -32.88 5.61
N LEU A 30 32.06 -33.14 4.72
CA LEU A 30 32.11 -32.74 3.32
C LEU A 30 31.19 -31.52 3.10
N HIS A 31 31.72 -30.52 2.38
CA HIS A 31 30.99 -29.30 2.05
C HIS A 31 29.63 -29.61 1.40
N PRO A 32 28.50 -29.06 1.88
CA PRO A 32 27.16 -29.37 1.37
C PRO A 32 26.99 -29.02 -0.10
N TRP A 33 27.67 -27.99 -0.58
CA TRP A 33 27.67 -27.56 -1.98
C TRP A 33 28.90 -28.00 -2.79
N ARG A 34 29.66 -29.00 -2.36
CA ARG A 34 30.88 -29.46 -3.06
C ARG A 34 30.67 -29.77 -4.55
N ASP A 35 29.51 -30.30 -4.92
CA ASP A 35 29.19 -30.66 -6.31
C ASP A 35 28.94 -29.41 -7.18
N ARG A 36 28.64 -28.26 -6.55
CA ARG A 36 28.45 -26.96 -7.22
C ARG A 36 29.72 -26.09 -7.20
N LEU A 37 30.73 -26.48 -6.41
CA LEU A 37 31.96 -25.74 -6.17
C LEU A 37 33.18 -26.60 -6.58
N PRO A 38 33.54 -26.66 -7.87
CA PRO A 38 34.48 -27.66 -8.41
C PRO A 38 35.95 -27.51 -7.97
N HIS A 39 36.29 -26.53 -7.12
CA HIS A 39 37.67 -26.19 -6.76
C HIS A 39 37.90 -25.97 -5.26
N LEU A 40 37.10 -26.59 -4.40
CA LEU A 40 37.31 -26.52 -2.96
C LEU A 40 38.62 -27.22 -2.56
N ALA A 41 39.51 -26.49 -1.89
CA ALA A 41 40.75 -27.06 -1.36
C ALA A 41 40.45 -28.05 -0.21
N GLU A 42 41.29 -29.06 -0.03
CA GLU A 42 41.20 -29.95 1.13
C GLU A 42 41.71 -29.29 2.43
N GLY A 43 41.19 -29.76 3.55
CA GLY A 43 41.56 -29.33 4.90
C GLY A 43 40.59 -28.29 5.47
N LYS A 44 40.99 -27.62 6.57
CA LYS A 44 40.23 -26.52 7.19
C LYS A 44 40.53 -25.14 6.58
N GLY A 45 41.69 -25.00 5.94
CA GLY A 45 42.15 -23.71 5.44
C GLY A 45 42.26 -22.68 6.57
N PHE A 46 41.55 -21.56 6.40
CA PHE A 46 41.54 -20.42 7.33
C PHE A 46 40.56 -20.57 8.51
N PHE A 47 39.71 -21.59 8.52
CA PHE A 47 38.65 -21.73 9.51
C PHE A 47 39.11 -22.35 10.83
N TYR A 48 38.45 -21.96 11.93
CA TYR A 48 38.74 -22.42 13.28
C TYR A 48 38.33 -23.88 13.51
N HIS A 49 37.22 -24.31 12.90
CA HIS A 49 36.60 -25.62 13.10
C HIS A 49 36.47 -26.42 11.80
N TRP A 50 36.40 -27.75 11.94
CA TRP A 50 35.95 -28.63 10.86
C TRP A 50 34.44 -28.44 10.65
N GLY A 51 34.00 -28.46 9.40
CA GLY A 51 32.60 -28.30 9.01
C GLY A 51 32.11 -26.85 9.12
N PRO A 52 30.88 -26.63 9.61
CA PRO A 52 30.31 -25.29 9.68
C PRO A 52 31.00 -24.43 10.74
N ASN A 53 31.34 -23.21 10.35
CA ASN A 53 31.81 -22.14 11.23
C ASN A 53 30.71 -21.07 11.24
N TYR A 54 30.06 -20.93 12.39
CA TYR A 54 28.84 -20.12 12.48
C TYR A 54 29.16 -18.63 12.58
N THR A 55 28.50 -17.85 11.75
CA THR A 55 28.55 -16.38 11.73
C THR A 55 27.16 -15.78 11.89
N VAL A 56 27.11 -14.49 12.17
CA VAL A 56 25.89 -13.70 12.23
C VAL A 56 26.05 -12.46 11.35
N ASP A 57 25.00 -12.12 10.61
CA ASP A 57 24.96 -10.98 9.71
C ASP A 57 23.78 -10.03 10.05
N PRO A 58 24.03 -8.94 10.77
CA PRO A 58 23.09 -7.85 10.95
C PRO A 58 22.72 -7.18 9.61
N VAL A 59 21.46 -7.29 9.20
CA VAL A 59 20.89 -6.56 8.06
C VAL A 59 20.12 -5.38 8.62
N VAL A 60 20.73 -4.19 8.70
CA VAL A 60 20.12 -3.04 9.37
C VAL A 60 19.64 -2.00 8.36
N ILE A 61 18.33 -1.74 8.32
CA ILE A 61 17.71 -0.75 7.42
C ILE A 61 17.21 0.47 8.22
N SER A 62 17.62 1.67 7.83
CA SER A 62 17.06 2.91 8.38
C SER A 62 15.74 3.27 7.71
N GLN A 63 14.69 3.49 8.48
CA GLN A 63 13.34 3.86 8.00
C GLN A 63 13.17 5.37 7.84
N THR A 64 14.17 6.02 7.24
CA THR A 64 14.09 7.43 6.82
C THR A 64 13.26 7.59 5.53
N THR A 65 12.99 8.83 5.11
CA THR A 65 12.33 9.13 3.81
C THR A 65 13.00 8.46 2.61
N THR A 66 14.31 8.22 2.68
CA THR A 66 15.04 7.34 1.76
C THR A 66 15.68 6.23 2.58
N PRO A 67 15.16 4.99 2.55
CA PRO A 67 15.71 3.89 3.33
C PRO A 67 17.13 3.55 2.89
N ARG A 68 17.98 3.27 3.87
CA ARG A 68 19.39 2.93 3.65
C ARG A 68 19.74 1.69 4.44
N LEU A 69 20.59 0.86 3.86
CA LEU A 69 21.18 -0.30 4.50
C LEU A 69 22.54 0.08 5.08
N LEU A 70 22.80 -0.30 6.33
CA LEU A 70 24.12 -0.17 6.92
C LEU A 70 25.05 -1.25 6.34
N LEU A 71 26.16 -0.81 5.77
CA LEU A 71 27.20 -1.68 5.24
C LEU A 71 28.58 -1.27 5.77
N ILE A 72 29.49 -2.22 5.78
CA ILE A 72 30.91 -2.00 6.00
C ILE A 72 31.71 -2.35 4.76
N GLN A 73 32.87 -1.70 4.61
CA GLN A 73 33.91 -2.13 3.69
C GLN A 73 34.95 -2.91 4.49
N ARG A 74 35.09 -4.20 4.20
CA ARG A 74 36.02 -5.09 4.91
C ARG A 74 37.47 -4.69 4.63
N GLY A 75 38.33 -4.62 5.65
CA GLY A 75 39.75 -4.28 5.45
C GLY A 75 40.58 -5.35 4.74
N ASP A 76 40.14 -6.60 4.74
CA ASP A 76 40.87 -7.70 4.10
C ASP A 76 40.70 -7.76 2.57
N THR A 77 39.54 -7.36 2.08
CA THR A 77 39.11 -7.56 0.70
C THR A 77 38.70 -6.25 0.01
N GLY A 78 38.49 -5.18 0.77
CA GLY A 78 37.93 -3.92 0.29
C GLY A 78 36.50 -4.06 -0.24
N ARG A 79 35.81 -5.17 0.03
CA ARG A 79 34.46 -5.44 -0.45
C ARG A 79 33.42 -4.96 0.56
N TRP A 80 32.29 -4.50 0.04
CA TRP A 80 31.12 -4.20 0.85
C TRP A 80 30.44 -5.47 1.35
N ALA A 81 30.04 -5.47 2.62
CA ALA A 81 29.38 -6.58 3.30
C ALA A 81 28.45 -6.07 4.41
N PHE A 82 27.61 -6.95 4.95
CA PHE A 82 26.93 -6.69 6.22
C PHE A 82 27.96 -6.61 7.37
N PRO A 83 27.65 -5.87 8.45
CA PRO A 83 28.53 -5.76 9.60
C PRO A 83 28.45 -7.00 10.52
N GLY A 84 29.06 -8.10 10.11
CA GLY A 84 28.89 -9.43 10.72
C GLY A 84 30.19 -10.17 10.98
N GLY A 85 30.14 -11.10 11.93
CA GLY A 85 31.31 -11.86 12.38
C GLY A 85 30.96 -13.23 12.96
N PHE A 86 31.95 -13.86 13.59
CA PHE A 86 31.81 -15.23 14.12
C PHE A 86 31.08 -15.24 15.46
N LEU A 87 30.30 -16.30 15.71
CA LEU A 87 29.72 -16.51 17.03
C LEU A 87 30.82 -16.88 18.04
N GLU A 88 30.73 -16.31 19.24
CA GLU A 88 31.55 -16.73 20.37
C GLU A 88 31.01 -18.03 21.01
N THR A 89 31.84 -18.63 21.88
CA THR A 89 31.46 -19.87 22.57
C THR A 89 30.32 -19.61 23.55
N ASN A 90 29.21 -20.34 23.39
CA ASN A 90 27.97 -20.20 24.17
C ASN A 90 27.22 -18.87 23.96
N GLU A 91 27.49 -18.16 22.87
CA GLU A 91 26.76 -16.95 22.48
C GLU A 91 25.54 -17.31 21.61
N ASP A 92 24.39 -16.68 21.87
CA ASP A 92 23.22 -16.80 21.00
C ASP A 92 23.28 -15.80 19.84
N ILE A 93 22.56 -16.10 18.75
CA ILE A 93 22.62 -15.32 17.51
C ILE A 93 22.23 -13.84 17.68
N HIS A 94 21.30 -13.50 18.58
CA HIS A 94 20.87 -12.12 18.76
C HIS A 94 21.92 -11.34 19.54
N THR A 95 22.47 -11.93 20.61
CA THR A 95 23.57 -11.36 21.37
C THR A 95 24.80 -11.14 20.47
N ALA A 96 25.17 -12.16 19.69
CA ALA A 96 26.26 -12.08 18.71
C ALA A 96 26.03 -10.95 17.70
N GLY A 97 24.84 -10.87 17.09
CA GLY A 97 24.56 -9.86 16.09
C GLY A 97 24.61 -8.43 16.65
N LEU A 98 24.19 -8.22 17.90
CA LEU A 98 24.27 -6.90 18.55
C LEU A 98 25.71 -6.53 18.88
N ARG A 99 26.52 -7.50 19.33
CA ARG A 99 27.95 -7.33 19.56
C ARG A 99 28.67 -6.96 18.27
N GLU A 100 28.54 -7.76 17.22
CA GLU A 100 29.18 -7.52 15.91
C GLU A 100 28.78 -6.17 15.32
N LEU A 101 27.48 -5.83 15.39
CA LEU A 101 27.00 -4.53 14.93
C LEU A 101 27.67 -3.37 15.69
N GLN A 102 27.81 -3.49 17.01
CA GLN A 102 28.45 -2.48 17.83
C GLN A 102 29.96 -2.42 17.58
N GLU A 103 30.62 -3.57 17.47
CA GLU A 103 32.07 -3.68 17.25
C GLU A 103 32.47 -3.13 15.88
N GLU A 104 31.74 -3.46 14.81
CA GLU A 104 32.12 -3.08 13.45
C GLU A 104 31.63 -1.71 13.01
N THR A 105 30.57 -1.17 13.64
CA THR A 105 29.93 0.09 13.20
C THR A 105 29.71 1.13 14.30
N GLY A 106 29.92 0.77 15.57
CA GLY A 106 29.59 1.60 16.73
C GLY A 106 28.09 1.75 17.00
N LEU A 107 27.22 1.11 16.21
CA LEU A 107 25.77 1.23 16.33
C LEU A 107 25.23 0.34 17.46
N ALA A 108 24.49 0.93 18.40
CA ALA A 108 23.81 0.19 19.47
C ALA A 108 22.28 0.41 19.47
N GLN A 109 21.79 1.36 18.68
CA GLN A 109 20.40 1.81 18.67
C GLN A 109 19.57 1.06 17.61
N VAL A 110 19.35 -0.24 17.83
CA VAL A 110 18.44 -1.05 17.00
C VAL A 110 17.24 -1.54 17.80
N ASP A 111 16.12 -1.76 17.10
CA ASP A 111 14.99 -2.50 17.66
C ASP A 111 15.42 -3.96 17.89
N SER A 112 15.49 -4.39 19.15
CA SER A 112 15.95 -5.74 19.51
C SER A 112 15.00 -6.86 19.07
N SER A 113 13.80 -6.55 18.56
CA SER A 113 12.83 -7.52 18.00
C SER A 113 13.17 -8.04 16.60
N GLY A 114 14.46 -8.02 16.23
CA GLY A 114 14.95 -8.45 14.92
C GLY A 114 14.47 -9.82 14.50
N ARG A 115 14.40 -10.01 13.19
CA ARG A 115 13.92 -11.26 12.58
C ARG A 115 15.06 -11.95 11.87
N VAL A 116 15.26 -13.23 12.15
CA VAL A 116 16.13 -14.07 11.33
C VAL A 116 15.49 -14.24 9.95
N VAL A 117 16.18 -13.77 8.91
CA VAL A 117 15.71 -13.82 7.51
C VAL A 117 16.46 -14.85 6.67
N TYR A 118 17.58 -15.35 7.18
CA TYR A 118 18.36 -16.40 6.55
C TYR A 118 19.13 -17.19 7.60
N THR A 119 19.23 -18.51 7.41
CA THR A 119 20.17 -19.37 8.12
C THR A 119 20.71 -20.43 7.18
N GLY A 120 22.03 -20.52 7.01
CA GLY A 120 22.64 -21.59 6.24
C GLY A 120 24.01 -21.26 5.65
N VAL A 121 24.49 -22.17 4.80
CA VAL A 121 25.77 -22.08 4.08
C VAL A 121 25.79 -20.82 3.21
N VAL A 122 26.93 -20.16 3.11
CA VAL A 122 27.15 -19.04 2.17
C VAL A 122 28.31 -19.33 1.24
N ASN A 123 28.26 -18.77 0.04
CA ASN A 123 29.34 -18.88 -0.92
C ASN A 123 30.49 -17.95 -0.50
N ASP A 124 31.54 -18.53 0.09
CA ASP A 124 32.73 -17.83 0.56
C ASP A 124 33.97 -18.39 -0.13
N ARG A 125 34.83 -17.50 -0.63
CA ARG A 125 36.08 -17.88 -1.34
C ARG A 125 37.09 -18.61 -0.46
N ARG A 126 36.97 -18.47 0.86
CA ARG A 126 37.81 -19.14 1.86
C ARG A 126 37.31 -20.56 2.16
N ALA A 127 36.09 -20.92 1.73
CA ALA A 127 35.51 -22.24 1.93
C ALA A 127 36.43 -23.34 1.38
N THR A 128 36.46 -24.44 2.09
CA THR A 128 37.23 -25.65 1.76
C THR A 128 36.29 -26.84 1.69
N LEU A 129 36.79 -27.98 1.25
CA LEU A 129 36.01 -29.21 1.18
C LEU A 129 35.51 -29.64 2.57
N HIS A 130 36.21 -29.23 3.64
CA HIS A 130 35.94 -29.70 4.99
C HIS A 130 35.71 -28.61 6.04
N ALA A 131 35.63 -27.34 5.63
CA ALA A 131 35.25 -26.23 6.50
C ALA A 131 34.67 -25.07 5.68
N TRP A 132 33.56 -24.49 6.15
CA TRP A 132 32.83 -23.43 5.47
C TRP A 132 32.09 -22.54 6.48
N PRO A 133 31.72 -21.31 6.10
CA PRO A 133 30.87 -20.47 6.93
C PRO A 133 29.38 -20.82 6.74
N GLU A 134 28.65 -20.77 7.85
CA GLU A 134 27.18 -20.74 7.84
C GLU A 134 26.73 -19.52 8.61
N THR A 135 25.91 -18.68 8.00
CA THR A 135 25.47 -17.43 8.62
C THR A 135 24.02 -17.48 9.04
N SER A 136 23.69 -16.74 10.10
CA SER A 136 22.32 -16.32 10.39
C SER A 136 22.20 -14.82 10.16
N ALA A 137 21.38 -14.42 9.19
CA ALA A 137 21.14 -13.00 8.91
C ALA A 137 19.93 -12.50 9.69
N ILE A 138 20.09 -11.38 10.40
CA ILE A 138 19.04 -10.79 11.25
C ILE A 138 18.65 -9.42 10.70
N LEU A 139 17.41 -9.29 10.24
CA LEU A 139 16.84 -8.02 9.81
C LEU A 139 16.44 -7.19 11.01
N TRP A 140 17.14 -6.07 11.18
CA TRP A 140 16.84 -5.01 12.13
C TRP A 140 16.46 -3.71 11.42
N ARG A 141 15.75 -2.85 12.14
CA ARG A 141 15.37 -1.54 11.65
C ARG A 141 15.67 -0.45 12.67
N THR A 142 16.02 0.71 12.16
CA THR A 142 16.17 1.94 12.94
C THR A 142 15.24 3.00 12.38
N HIS A 143 14.79 3.94 13.21
CA HIS A 143 13.95 5.04 12.70
C HIS A 143 14.74 6.10 11.94
N THR A 144 16.08 6.12 12.08
CA THR A 144 16.97 7.07 11.40
C THR A 144 18.32 6.44 11.09
N ALA A 145 19.09 7.08 10.21
CA ALA A 145 20.49 6.74 9.95
C ALA A 145 21.37 7.38 11.03
N TYR A 146 21.61 6.63 12.12
CA TYR A 146 22.46 7.08 13.22
C TYR A 146 23.93 7.23 12.78
N PRO A 147 24.74 8.05 13.47
CA PRO A 147 26.17 8.09 13.25
C PRO A 147 26.78 6.68 13.41
N VAL A 148 27.61 6.30 12.44
CA VAL A 148 28.34 5.03 12.44
C VAL A 148 29.82 5.32 12.23
N GLN A 149 30.66 4.45 12.76
CA GLN A 149 32.11 4.52 12.64
C GLN A 149 32.64 3.10 12.43
N ALA A 150 33.51 2.94 11.43
CA ALA A 150 34.17 1.67 11.19
C ALA A 150 34.99 1.25 12.42
N GLY A 151 34.78 0.02 12.87
CA GLY A 151 35.49 -0.60 13.97
C GLY A 151 36.63 -1.51 13.51
N ASP A 152 36.99 -2.48 14.35
CA ASP A 152 38.29 -3.17 14.31
C ASP A 152 38.69 -3.75 12.94
N ASP A 153 37.79 -4.46 12.26
CA ASP A 153 38.07 -5.14 10.99
C ASP A 153 37.48 -4.43 9.75
N ALA A 154 36.83 -3.28 9.95
CA ALA A 154 36.22 -2.48 8.89
C ALA A 154 37.08 -1.26 8.54
N GLU A 155 37.33 -1.04 7.24
CA GLU A 155 38.00 0.19 6.76
C GLU A 155 37.02 1.37 6.70
N HIS A 156 35.74 1.09 6.48
CA HIS A 156 34.69 2.09 6.31
C HIS A 156 33.33 1.53 6.71
N ALA A 157 32.44 2.38 7.22
CA ALA A 157 31.07 2.03 7.58
C ALA A 157 30.13 3.14 7.10
N GLU A 158 29.05 2.77 6.40
CA GLU A 158 28.16 3.75 5.75
C GLU A 158 26.72 3.24 5.62
N TRP A 159 25.78 4.19 5.73
CA TRP A 159 24.40 3.98 5.33
C TRP A 159 24.24 4.18 3.82
N VAL A 160 24.03 3.09 3.09
CA VAL A 160 23.94 3.06 1.63
C VAL A 160 22.48 2.96 1.16
N PRO A 161 22.00 3.79 0.21
CA PRO A 161 20.66 3.64 -0.36
C PRO A 161 20.37 2.22 -0.87
N LEU A 162 19.15 1.71 -0.68
CA LEU A 162 18.83 0.30 -0.97
C LEU A 162 19.13 -0.13 -2.43
N CYS A 163 18.81 0.69 -3.43
CA CYS A 163 19.14 0.41 -4.83
C CYS A 163 20.65 0.30 -5.08
N HIS A 164 21.45 1.12 -4.38
CA HIS A 164 22.90 1.08 -4.49
C HIS A 164 23.48 -0.12 -3.72
N ALA A 165 22.97 -0.41 -2.52
CA ALA A 165 23.35 -1.59 -1.74
C ALA A 165 23.12 -2.90 -2.53
N ARG A 166 21.99 -3.00 -3.26
CA ARG A 166 21.73 -4.12 -4.20
C ARG A 166 22.87 -4.30 -5.21
N THR A 167 23.40 -3.20 -5.73
CA THR A 167 24.49 -3.22 -6.71
C THR A 167 25.83 -3.58 -6.07
N LEU A 168 26.15 -3.01 -4.90
CA LEU A 168 27.40 -3.28 -4.18
C LEU A 168 27.53 -4.73 -3.74
N LEU A 169 26.41 -5.38 -3.39
CA LEU A 169 26.38 -6.75 -2.89
C LEU A 169 26.10 -7.82 -3.95
N ALA A 170 25.84 -7.43 -5.21
CA ALA A 170 25.31 -8.30 -6.26
C ALA A 170 26.15 -9.57 -6.53
N ASP A 171 27.47 -9.50 -6.37
CA ASP A 171 28.39 -10.61 -6.61
C ASP A 171 28.72 -11.43 -5.34
N SER A 172 27.80 -11.45 -4.37
CA SER A 172 28.00 -12.12 -3.07
C SER A 172 26.71 -12.71 -2.50
N SER A 173 26.85 -13.67 -1.58
CA SER A 173 25.70 -14.23 -0.84
C SER A 173 24.94 -13.17 -0.04
N HIS A 174 25.58 -12.06 0.35
CA HIS A 174 24.89 -10.94 1.01
C HIS A 174 23.85 -10.30 0.09
N GLY A 175 24.10 -10.25 -1.22
CA GLY A 175 23.16 -9.77 -2.22
C GLY A 175 21.91 -10.65 -2.30
N ASP A 176 22.10 -11.97 -2.33
CA ASP A 176 21.01 -12.95 -2.32
C ASP A 176 20.18 -12.88 -1.03
N ILE A 177 20.85 -12.79 0.12
CA ILE A 177 20.21 -12.64 1.43
C ILE A 177 19.39 -11.33 1.49
N LEU A 178 19.96 -10.21 1.02
CA LEU A 178 19.26 -8.92 1.01
C LEU A 178 18.04 -8.97 0.08
N ALA A 179 18.18 -9.56 -1.12
CA ALA A 179 17.08 -9.68 -2.07
C ALA A 179 15.90 -10.46 -1.47
N GLU A 180 16.17 -11.61 -0.85
CA GLU A 180 15.16 -12.42 -0.18
C GLU A 180 14.54 -11.69 1.03
N ALA A 181 15.38 -11.00 1.83
CA ALA A 181 14.90 -10.20 2.97
C ALA A 181 13.94 -9.08 2.54
N ILE A 182 14.27 -8.33 1.48
CA ILE A 182 13.40 -7.26 0.94
C ILE A 182 12.13 -7.84 0.32
N LYS A 183 12.24 -8.94 -0.44
CA LYS A 183 11.10 -9.61 -1.07
C LYS A 183 10.07 -10.07 -0.04
N THR A 184 10.53 -10.79 0.97
CA THR A 184 9.66 -11.54 1.89
C THR A 184 9.31 -10.73 3.15
N HIS A 185 10.19 -9.82 3.58
CA HIS A 185 10.02 -9.06 4.82
C HIS A 185 10.14 -7.53 4.65
N GLY A 186 10.42 -7.05 3.44
CA GLY A 186 10.48 -5.63 3.14
C GLY A 186 9.10 -4.99 3.09
N SER A 187 9.01 -3.78 3.62
CA SER A 187 7.86 -2.89 3.46
C SER A 187 7.68 -2.46 2.00
N LEU A 188 6.52 -1.92 1.64
CA LEU A 188 6.32 -1.38 0.27
C LEU A 188 7.34 -0.30 -0.07
N HIS A 189 7.68 0.56 0.90
CA HIS A 189 8.69 1.61 0.71
C HIS A 189 10.07 1.00 0.43
N GLU A 190 10.51 0.03 1.24
CA GLU A 190 11.78 -0.65 1.04
C GLU A 190 11.85 -1.37 -0.32
N LYS A 191 10.74 -1.97 -0.77
CA LYS A 191 10.63 -2.61 -2.09
C LYS A 191 10.73 -1.61 -3.24
N VAL A 192 10.02 -0.48 -3.15
CA VAL A 192 10.10 0.61 -4.15
C VAL A 192 11.54 1.11 -4.27
N GLU A 193 12.21 1.33 -3.14
CA GLU A 193 13.54 1.92 -3.09
C GLU A 193 14.64 0.92 -3.50
N TYR A 194 14.50 -0.36 -3.16
CA TYR A 194 15.42 -1.41 -3.57
C TYR A 194 15.38 -1.69 -5.08
N TYR A 195 14.18 -1.65 -5.68
CA TYR A 195 13.96 -1.89 -7.11
C TYR A 195 13.80 -0.60 -7.93
N ALA A 196 14.22 0.56 -7.41
CA ALA A 196 13.93 1.86 -8.01
C ALA A 196 14.37 1.99 -9.48
N ASP A 197 15.52 1.40 -9.84
CA ASP A 197 16.11 1.42 -11.18
C ASP A 197 15.71 0.22 -12.07
N GLN A 198 14.93 -0.71 -11.53
CA GLN A 198 14.45 -1.91 -12.23
C GLN A 198 12.93 -1.95 -12.41
N SER A 199 12.20 -1.05 -11.74
CA SER A 199 10.74 -1.04 -11.75
C SER A 199 10.17 -0.38 -13.00
N ILE A 200 9.06 -0.91 -13.50
CA ILE A 200 8.28 -0.27 -14.55
C ILE A 200 7.26 0.66 -13.89
N ILE A 201 7.32 1.96 -14.23
CA ILE A 201 6.39 2.97 -13.72
C ILE A 201 5.35 3.29 -14.80
N ARG A 202 4.07 3.30 -14.41
CA ARG A 202 2.95 3.68 -15.28
C ARG A 202 2.06 4.67 -14.57
N ASP A 203 1.50 5.62 -15.31
CA ASP A 203 0.50 6.54 -14.77
C ASP A 203 -0.77 5.77 -14.39
N ALA A 204 -1.30 6.05 -13.21
CA ALA A 204 -2.60 5.56 -12.81
C ALA A 204 -3.68 6.54 -13.29
N GLN A 205 -4.73 6.01 -13.93
CA GLN A 205 -5.85 6.83 -14.40
C GLN A 205 -6.87 7.09 -13.28
N GLY A 206 -7.46 8.28 -13.28
CA GLY A 206 -8.53 8.67 -12.36
C GLY A 206 -8.07 9.59 -11.21
N GLY A 207 -9.05 9.98 -10.39
CA GLY A 207 -8.89 10.91 -9.27
C GLY A 207 -8.81 12.39 -9.68
N HIS A 208 -9.49 13.26 -8.92
CA HIS A 208 -9.64 14.68 -9.27
C HIS A 208 -8.72 15.61 -8.47
N MET A 209 -8.15 15.12 -7.36
CA MET A 209 -7.17 15.87 -6.56
C MET A 209 -5.81 15.93 -7.25
N ALA A 210 -5.07 17.01 -7.03
CA ALA A 210 -3.76 17.28 -7.63
C ALA A 210 -2.62 16.45 -7.00
N TYR A 211 -2.73 15.13 -7.03
CA TYR A 211 -1.64 14.22 -6.67
C TYR A 211 -1.03 13.60 -7.93
N SER A 212 0.27 13.34 -7.89
CA SER A 212 0.86 12.37 -8.81
C SER A 212 0.39 10.98 -8.40
N ARG A 213 -0.03 10.16 -9.37
CA ARG A 213 -0.49 8.80 -9.13
C ARG A 213 0.20 7.87 -10.12
N VAL A 214 0.96 6.93 -9.59
CA VAL A 214 1.66 5.95 -10.42
C VAL A 214 1.49 4.55 -9.86
N ILE A 215 1.56 3.56 -10.75
CA ILE A 215 1.72 2.16 -10.39
C ILE A 215 3.18 1.80 -10.67
N ILE A 216 3.88 1.37 -9.63
CA ILE A 216 5.25 0.87 -9.69
C ILE A 216 5.17 -0.66 -9.72
N SER A 217 5.63 -1.26 -10.81
CA SER A 217 5.73 -2.71 -10.97
C SER A 217 7.18 -3.14 -10.80
N PRO A 218 7.59 -3.63 -9.62
CA PRO A 218 8.93 -4.19 -9.43
C PRO A 218 9.11 -5.46 -10.28
N PRO A 219 10.37 -5.89 -10.54
CA PRO A 219 10.64 -7.13 -11.29
C PRO A 219 10.10 -8.38 -10.59
N GLU A 220 9.98 -8.34 -9.25
CA GLU A 220 9.37 -9.39 -8.45
C GLU A 220 8.40 -8.80 -7.42
N GLY A 221 7.32 -9.52 -7.14
CA GLY A 221 6.28 -9.10 -6.19
C GLY A 221 5.02 -8.56 -6.87
N VAL A 222 4.17 -7.89 -6.10
CA VAL A 222 2.92 -7.29 -6.59
C VAL A 222 3.12 -5.82 -6.95
N PRO A 223 2.40 -5.28 -7.95
CA PRO A 223 2.44 -3.85 -8.26
C PRO A 223 1.97 -2.99 -7.08
N ILE A 224 2.63 -1.84 -6.91
CA ILE A 224 2.44 -0.90 -5.80
C ILE A 224 1.84 0.39 -6.37
N PHE A 225 0.71 0.83 -5.82
CA PHE A 225 0.14 2.13 -6.12
C PHE A 225 0.75 3.18 -5.21
N VAL A 226 1.16 4.30 -5.82
CA VAL A 226 1.77 5.44 -5.14
C VAL A 226 0.95 6.69 -5.43
N LYS A 227 0.44 7.32 -4.38
CA LYS A 227 -0.23 8.63 -4.41
C LYS A 227 0.67 9.63 -3.71
N HIS A 228 1.24 10.56 -4.48
CA HIS A 228 2.29 11.47 -4.03
C HIS A 228 1.90 12.94 -4.21
N HIS A 229 2.08 13.74 -3.16
CA HIS A 229 2.03 15.19 -3.23
C HIS A 229 3.39 15.75 -3.67
N ASN A 230 3.42 16.30 -4.89
CA ASN A 230 4.64 16.85 -5.48
C ASN A 230 4.75 18.36 -5.22
N LYS A 231 5.66 18.73 -4.30
CA LYS A 231 5.95 20.12 -3.92
C LYS A 231 6.40 21.01 -5.09
N ASN A 232 6.99 20.43 -6.14
CA ASN A 232 7.43 21.21 -7.31
C ASN A 232 6.27 21.61 -8.22
N THR A 233 5.13 20.91 -8.13
CA THR A 233 3.93 21.20 -8.95
C THR A 233 2.89 22.00 -8.20
N ILE A 234 2.91 21.97 -6.87
CA ILE A 234 1.96 22.68 -6.01
C ILE A 234 2.76 23.65 -5.14
N THR A 235 2.93 24.87 -5.65
CA THR A 235 3.75 25.91 -5.04
C THR A 235 2.97 26.82 -4.07
N ASP A 236 1.65 26.66 -3.99
CA ASP A 236 0.81 27.34 -3.01
C ASP A 236 0.85 26.58 -1.68
N ASP A 237 1.43 27.19 -0.65
CA ASP A 237 1.65 26.57 0.66
C ASP A 237 0.35 26.18 1.38
N ILE A 238 -0.71 26.98 1.24
CA ILE A 238 -2.01 26.70 1.86
C ILE A 238 -2.63 25.47 1.20
N ARG A 239 -2.60 25.43 -0.13
CA ARG A 239 -3.09 24.28 -0.90
C ARG A 239 -2.24 23.04 -0.65
N ALA A 240 -0.92 23.18 -0.54
CA ALA A 240 -0.01 22.08 -0.27
C ALA A 240 -0.24 21.47 1.12
N ASP A 241 -0.41 22.31 2.15
CA ASP A 241 -0.79 21.85 3.48
C ASP A 241 -2.12 21.10 3.47
N HIS A 242 -3.15 21.67 2.82
CA HIS A 242 -4.47 21.05 2.70
C HIS A 242 -4.41 19.65 2.06
N LEU A 243 -3.65 19.48 0.98
CA LEU A 243 -3.47 18.17 0.33
C LEU A 243 -2.74 17.16 1.21
N ARG A 244 -1.73 17.58 1.99
CA ARG A 244 -1.03 16.68 2.92
C ARG A 244 -1.93 16.25 4.07
N ARG A 245 -2.75 17.16 4.62
CA ARG A 245 -3.75 16.83 5.64
C ARG A 245 -4.74 15.77 5.15
N TYR A 246 -5.17 15.84 3.89
CA TYR A 246 -6.05 14.84 3.29
C TYR A 246 -5.39 13.46 3.13
N LEU A 247 -4.11 13.40 2.77
CA LEU A 247 -3.37 12.12 2.75
C LEU A 247 -3.23 11.51 4.14
N LYS A 248 -2.94 12.33 5.16
CA LYS A 248 -2.92 11.87 6.56
C LYS A 248 -4.27 11.32 7.01
N LYS A 249 -5.36 12.03 6.68
CA LYS A 249 -6.72 11.59 6.95
C LYS A 249 -7.00 10.24 6.28
N GLU A 250 -6.72 10.13 4.98
CA GLU A 250 -6.93 8.89 4.24
C GLU A 250 -6.16 7.72 4.85
N TYR A 251 -4.88 7.91 5.20
CA TYR A 251 -4.10 6.90 5.90
C TYR A 251 -4.71 6.50 7.25
N ALA A 252 -5.12 7.47 8.06
CA ALA A 252 -5.75 7.21 9.36
C ALA A 252 -7.05 6.41 9.22
N VAL A 253 -7.84 6.69 8.18
CA VAL A 253 -9.06 5.93 7.87
C VAL A 253 -8.72 4.49 7.50
N TYR A 254 -7.72 4.23 6.65
CA TYR A 254 -7.31 2.86 6.36
C TYR A 254 -6.93 2.08 7.63
N LYS A 255 -6.14 2.71 8.53
CA LYS A 255 -5.74 2.05 9.79
C LYS A 255 -6.90 1.81 10.73
N HIS A 256 -7.87 2.71 10.77
CA HIS A 256 -9.08 2.51 11.54
C HIS A 256 -9.95 1.39 10.98
N LEU A 257 -10.14 1.34 9.66
CA LEU A 257 -10.90 0.28 9.01
C LEU A 257 -10.25 -1.10 9.21
N GLU A 258 -8.93 -1.16 9.09
CA GLU A 258 -8.12 -2.37 9.34
C GLU A 258 -8.32 -2.89 10.77
N THR A 259 -8.30 -2.02 11.79
CA THR A 259 -8.52 -2.45 13.20
C THR A 259 -9.95 -2.91 13.49
N HIS A 260 -10.91 -2.54 12.65
CA HIS A 260 -12.31 -2.97 12.74
C HIS A 260 -12.64 -4.14 11.80
N GLY A 261 -11.63 -4.74 11.16
CA GLY A 261 -11.81 -5.91 10.30
C GLY A 261 -12.48 -5.61 8.96
N VAL A 262 -12.55 -4.34 8.55
CA VAL A 262 -12.99 -3.96 7.20
C VAL A 262 -11.83 -4.21 6.23
N PRO A 263 -12.02 -5.00 5.16
CA PRO A 263 -10.97 -5.24 4.18
C PRO A 263 -10.51 -3.94 3.51
N VAL A 264 -9.19 -3.71 3.52
CA VAL A 264 -8.51 -2.58 2.89
C VAL A 264 -7.43 -3.09 1.93
N PRO A 265 -6.84 -2.25 1.06
CA PRO A 265 -5.62 -2.60 0.33
C PRO A 265 -4.54 -3.11 1.28
N ASN A 266 -3.76 -4.10 0.85
CA ASN A 266 -2.70 -4.63 1.70
C ASN A 266 -1.57 -3.61 1.88
N ASP A 267 -0.93 -3.64 3.05
CA ASP A 267 0.28 -2.89 3.37
C ASP A 267 0.18 -1.36 3.13
N VAL A 268 -0.96 -0.75 3.47
CA VAL A 268 -1.10 0.71 3.36
C VAL A 268 -0.08 1.41 4.26
N MET A 269 0.71 2.30 3.68
CA MET A 269 1.77 3.06 4.34
C MET A 269 1.72 4.54 3.95
N LEU A 270 1.94 5.42 4.92
CA LEU A 270 2.19 6.84 4.68
C LEU A 270 3.66 7.13 4.99
N ILE A 271 4.39 7.61 4.00
CA ILE A 271 5.77 8.08 4.14
C ILE A 271 5.71 9.58 4.42
N ASP A 272 6.22 9.95 5.60
CA ASP A 272 6.12 11.27 6.20
C ASP A 272 4.67 11.77 6.27
N ASP A 273 4.26 12.61 5.32
CA ASP A 273 2.94 13.23 5.24
C ASP A 273 2.45 13.44 3.80
N HIS A 274 3.19 12.94 2.80
CA HIS A 274 3.02 13.36 1.43
C HIS A 274 3.07 12.23 0.41
N THR A 275 3.36 10.99 0.82
CA THR A 275 3.37 9.83 -0.09
C THR A 275 2.65 8.65 0.54
N LEU A 276 1.54 8.24 -0.07
CA LEU A 276 0.74 7.08 0.34
C LEU A 276 1.03 5.91 -0.60
N LEU A 277 1.44 4.77 -0.04
CA LEU A 277 1.73 3.53 -0.76
C LEU A 277 0.72 2.47 -0.34
N MET A 278 0.29 1.66 -1.31
CA MET A 278 -0.59 0.51 -1.05
C MET A 278 -0.51 -0.49 -2.21
N GLU A 279 -1.08 -1.67 -2.03
CA GLU A 279 -1.37 -2.60 -3.12
C GLU A 279 -2.10 -1.92 -4.29
N ALA A 280 -1.67 -2.15 -5.53
CA ALA A 280 -2.24 -1.45 -6.69
C ALA A 280 -3.61 -1.95 -7.18
N LEU A 281 -4.04 -3.15 -6.74
CA LEU A 281 -5.29 -3.78 -7.18
C LEU A 281 -5.41 -3.83 -8.72
N ASP A 282 -4.35 -4.32 -9.36
CA ASP A 282 -4.18 -4.28 -10.82
C ASP A 282 -5.27 -5.11 -11.54
N PRO A 283 -5.98 -4.56 -12.54
CA PRO A 283 -6.90 -5.31 -13.39
C PRO A 283 -6.29 -6.56 -14.04
N ASN A 284 -4.99 -6.55 -14.34
CA ASN A 284 -4.28 -7.70 -14.90
C ASN A 284 -4.20 -8.88 -13.91
N SER A 285 -4.36 -8.61 -12.62
CA SER A 285 -4.43 -9.58 -11.54
C SER A 285 -5.88 -9.97 -11.17
N GLY A 286 -6.85 -9.61 -12.02
CA GLY A 286 -8.26 -10.01 -11.87
C GLY A 286 -9.14 -9.04 -11.08
N TRP A 287 -8.63 -7.86 -10.71
CA TRP A 287 -9.41 -6.83 -10.01
C TRP A 287 -10.34 -6.07 -10.97
N TYR A 288 -11.61 -5.92 -10.59
CA TYR A 288 -12.62 -5.20 -11.35
C TYR A 288 -12.90 -3.84 -10.70
N TRP A 289 -12.59 -2.76 -11.41
CA TRP A 289 -12.89 -1.36 -11.05
C TRP A 289 -14.17 -0.81 -11.70
N ARG A 290 -14.87 -1.68 -12.44
CA ARG A 290 -16.14 -1.43 -13.10
C ARG A 290 -16.98 -2.68 -13.02
N ALA A 291 -18.30 -2.51 -12.99
CA ALA A 291 -19.21 -3.64 -12.91
C ALA A 291 -18.98 -4.59 -14.12
N PRO A 292 -18.74 -5.90 -13.88
CA PRO A 292 -18.45 -6.85 -14.96
C PRO A 292 -19.58 -6.95 -16.00
N GLY A 293 -19.20 -7.17 -17.27
CA GLY A 293 -20.17 -7.36 -18.34
C GLY A 293 -21.03 -8.62 -18.18
N ALA A 294 -20.47 -9.71 -17.65
CA ALA A 294 -21.20 -10.96 -17.41
C ALA A 294 -22.19 -10.81 -16.25
N SER A 295 -23.48 -11.08 -16.49
CA SER A 295 -24.57 -10.82 -15.53
C SER A 295 -24.35 -11.44 -14.15
N HIS A 296 -24.02 -12.74 -14.05
CA HIS A 296 -23.76 -13.40 -12.76
C HIS A 296 -22.58 -12.78 -11.98
N LYS A 297 -21.51 -12.34 -12.68
CA LYS A 297 -20.39 -11.65 -12.04
C LYS A 297 -20.76 -10.23 -11.62
N ARG A 298 -21.60 -9.56 -12.40
CA ARG A 298 -22.10 -8.22 -12.10
C ARG A 298 -22.96 -8.21 -10.84
N GLU A 299 -23.84 -9.20 -10.70
CA GLU A 299 -24.66 -9.38 -9.52
C GLU A 299 -23.77 -9.62 -8.28
N ALA A 300 -22.81 -10.53 -8.36
CA ALA A 300 -21.84 -10.76 -7.27
C ALA A 300 -21.03 -9.49 -6.93
N TYR A 301 -20.57 -8.75 -7.94
CA TYR A 301 -19.88 -7.47 -7.77
C TYR A 301 -20.72 -6.46 -6.99
N ILE A 302 -22.00 -6.29 -7.37
CA ILE A 302 -22.91 -5.34 -6.71
C ILE A 302 -23.17 -5.80 -5.28
N GLU A 303 -23.55 -7.06 -5.08
CA GLU A 303 -23.90 -7.60 -3.75
C GLU A 303 -22.74 -7.56 -2.76
N ASP A 304 -21.52 -7.90 -3.20
CA ASP A 304 -20.33 -7.84 -2.35
C ASP A 304 -20.00 -6.39 -1.96
N ILE A 305 -20.12 -5.44 -2.89
CA ILE A 305 -19.92 -4.01 -2.59
C ILE A 305 -20.98 -3.50 -1.62
N LEU A 306 -22.26 -3.81 -1.83
CA LEU A 306 -23.35 -3.41 -0.91
C LEU A 306 -23.13 -3.98 0.50
N ARG A 307 -22.65 -5.22 0.59
CA ARG A 307 -22.28 -5.83 1.88
C ARG A 307 -21.13 -5.07 2.54
N SER A 308 -20.07 -4.76 1.79
CA SER A 308 -18.94 -3.97 2.30
C SER A 308 -19.36 -2.57 2.75
N LEU A 309 -20.22 -1.89 2.01
CA LEU A 309 -20.78 -0.58 2.41
C LEU A 309 -21.58 -0.68 3.71
N THR A 310 -22.34 -1.76 3.89
CA THR A 310 -23.07 -2.01 5.15
C THR A 310 -22.11 -2.20 6.34
N THR A 311 -21.00 -2.90 6.13
CA THR A 311 -19.94 -3.06 7.15
C THR A 311 -19.28 -1.72 7.47
N VAL A 312 -18.92 -0.94 6.46
CA VAL A 312 -18.33 0.41 6.62
C VAL A 312 -19.29 1.33 7.38
N ALA A 313 -20.56 1.39 6.98
CA ALA A 313 -21.59 2.21 7.64
C ALA A 313 -21.80 1.86 9.12
N SER A 314 -21.53 0.61 9.51
CA SER A 314 -21.62 0.13 10.89
C SER A 314 -20.34 0.34 11.71
N THR A 315 -19.25 0.76 11.07
CA THR A 315 -17.98 1.03 11.74
C THR A 315 -18.06 2.37 12.48
N PRO A 316 -17.53 2.48 13.71
CA PRO A 316 -17.47 3.76 14.42
C PRO A 316 -16.76 4.82 13.57
N PRO A 317 -17.29 6.04 13.43
CA PRO A 317 -16.62 7.09 12.66
C PRO A 317 -15.28 7.52 13.28
N VAL A 318 -14.28 7.75 12.42
CA VAL A 318 -13.00 8.35 12.83
C VAL A 318 -13.21 9.85 13.03
N ASP A 319 -12.73 10.38 14.15
CA ASP A 319 -12.67 11.82 14.34
C ASP A 319 -11.48 12.39 13.56
N THR A 320 -11.77 13.20 12.53
CA THR A 320 -10.78 13.89 11.71
C THR A 320 -10.99 15.40 11.83
N ALA A 321 -10.98 15.91 13.06
CA ALA A 321 -11.31 17.30 13.43
C ALA A 321 -10.59 18.40 12.61
N ASP A 322 -9.44 18.09 12.00
CA ASP A 322 -8.65 19.05 11.22
C ASP A 322 -9.19 19.34 9.80
N ILE A 323 -10.24 18.63 9.37
CA ILE A 323 -10.85 18.78 8.04
C ILE A 323 -12.35 19.04 8.19
N ALA A 324 -12.86 19.99 7.39
CA ALA A 324 -14.29 20.31 7.37
C ALA A 324 -15.13 19.06 7.06
N SER A 325 -16.32 18.98 7.67
CA SER A 325 -17.21 17.83 7.48
C SER A 325 -17.64 17.71 6.03
N SER A 326 -17.31 16.58 5.41
CA SER A 326 -17.64 16.29 4.01
C SER A 326 -19.14 16.33 3.77
N TYR A 327 -19.93 15.78 4.70
CA TYR A 327 -21.39 15.85 4.62
C TYR A 327 -21.90 17.30 4.64
N THR A 328 -21.34 18.14 5.49
CA THR A 328 -21.72 19.56 5.58
C THR A 328 -21.37 20.32 4.30
N THR A 329 -20.20 20.04 3.71
CA THR A 329 -19.77 20.60 2.42
C THR A 329 -20.76 20.28 1.29
N LEU A 330 -21.30 19.05 1.22
CA LEU A 330 -22.29 18.68 0.19
C LEU A 330 -23.51 19.62 0.18
N HIS A 331 -23.94 20.10 1.35
CA HIS A 331 -25.04 21.05 1.47
C HIS A 331 -24.61 22.49 1.16
N GLN A 332 -23.50 22.93 1.76
CA GLN A 332 -23.00 24.30 1.65
C GLN A 332 -22.62 24.67 0.21
N GLU A 333 -22.02 23.72 -0.52
CA GLU A 333 -21.62 23.89 -1.91
C GLU A 333 -22.61 23.25 -2.90
N GLY A 334 -23.83 22.98 -2.43
CA GLY A 334 -24.95 22.45 -3.22
C GLY A 334 -26.17 23.37 -3.11
N TRP A 335 -27.31 22.81 -2.72
CA TRP A 335 -28.58 23.54 -2.70
C TRP A 335 -28.62 24.80 -1.82
N ASN A 336 -27.70 24.99 -0.87
CA ASN A 336 -27.66 26.20 -0.05
C ASN A 336 -27.28 27.46 -0.84
N VAL A 337 -26.54 27.33 -1.94
CA VAL A 337 -26.15 28.45 -2.83
C VAL A 337 -26.95 28.50 -4.13
N TYR A 338 -27.76 27.47 -4.40
CA TYR A 338 -28.60 27.38 -5.59
C TYR A 338 -29.47 28.62 -5.89
N PRO A 339 -30.12 29.28 -4.90
CA PRO A 339 -30.91 30.48 -5.18
C PRO A 339 -30.14 31.59 -5.90
N ASP A 340 -28.83 31.69 -5.67
CA ASP A 340 -27.97 32.71 -6.28
C ASP A 340 -27.45 32.28 -7.67
N HIS A 341 -27.36 30.98 -7.93
CA HIS A 341 -26.76 30.41 -9.14
C HIS A 341 -27.76 29.73 -10.10
N GLN A 342 -29.05 29.78 -9.79
CA GLN A 342 -30.11 29.11 -10.54
C GLN A 342 -30.01 29.34 -12.06
N GLN A 343 -29.81 30.60 -12.48
CA GLN A 343 -29.74 30.96 -13.90
C GLN A 343 -28.52 30.31 -14.58
N MET A 344 -27.35 30.34 -13.93
CA MET A 344 -26.12 29.74 -14.46
C MET A 344 -26.26 28.23 -14.62
N ILE A 345 -26.90 27.55 -13.67
CA ILE A 345 -27.17 26.10 -13.75
C ILE A 345 -28.11 25.79 -14.92
N ARG A 346 -29.18 26.57 -15.10
CA ARG A 346 -30.12 26.41 -16.22
C ARG A 346 -29.42 26.59 -17.56
N GLU A 347 -28.57 27.61 -17.69
CA GLU A 347 -27.77 27.85 -18.89
C GLU A 347 -26.78 26.72 -19.17
N LYS A 348 -26.11 26.21 -18.12
CA LYS A 348 -25.20 25.07 -18.23
C LYS A 348 -25.90 23.80 -18.69
N LEU A 349 -27.06 23.49 -18.14
CA LEU A 349 -27.89 22.36 -18.57
C LEU A 349 -28.40 22.56 -20.01
N ALA A 350 -28.86 23.76 -20.37
CA ALA A 350 -29.38 24.04 -21.70
C ALA A 350 -28.31 23.93 -22.80
N ALA A 351 -27.06 24.25 -22.46
CA ALA A 351 -25.91 24.08 -23.35
C ALA A 351 -25.40 22.63 -23.43
N SER A 352 -25.81 21.76 -22.50
CA SER A 352 -25.35 20.37 -22.43
C SER A 352 -25.99 19.50 -23.51
N GLN A 353 -25.20 18.54 -24.02
CA GLN A 353 -25.67 17.52 -24.96
C GLN A 353 -26.06 16.20 -24.25
N ILE A 354 -26.05 16.18 -22.92
CA ILE A 354 -26.40 14.99 -22.14
C ILE A 354 -27.91 14.78 -22.17
N ASP A 355 -28.35 13.59 -22.58
CA ASP A 355 -29.76 13.21 -22.57
C ASP A 355 -30.36 13.34 -21.17
N GLY A 356 -31.56 13.93 -21.07
CA GLY A 356 -32.21 14.25 -19.79
C GLY A 356 -31.96 15.66 -19.24
N SER A 357 -31.09 16.45 -19.88
CA SER A 357 -30.84 17.84 -19.45
C SER A 357 -32.12 18.69 -19.43
N ASN A 358 -32.96 18.60 -20.48
CA ASN A 358 -34.22 19.35 -20.56
C ASN A 358 -35.26 18.90 -19.51
N GLU A 359 -35.32 17.59 -19.23
CA GLU A 359 -36.19 17.04 -18.18
C GLU A 359 -35.78 17.60 -16.81
N LEU A 360 -34.48 17.59 -16.52
CA LEU A 360 -33.95 18.14 -15.27
C LEU A 360 -34.20 19.64 -15.17
N ILE A 361 -33.98 20.43 -16.24
CA ILE A 361 -34.30 21.87 -16.26
C ILE A 361 -35.75 22.12 -15.87
N ALA A 362 -36.69 21.35 -16.43
CA ALA A 362 -38.12 21.48 -16.14
C ALA A 362 -38.47 21.09 -14.70
N ALA A 363 -37.70 20.18 -14.09
CA ALA A 363 -37.92 19.69 -12.73
C ALA A 363 -37.17 20.46 -11.63
N LEU A 364 -36.19 21.32 -11.97
CA LEU A 364 -35.29 21.98 -11.01
C LEU A 364 -35.99 22.60 -9.80
N ASP A 365 -37.01 23.44 -10.01
CA ASP A 365 -37.71 24.12 -8.91
C ASP A 365 -38.46 23.13 -8.02
N THR A 366 -38.99 22.05 -8.62
CA THR A 366 -39.68 20.99 -7.88
C THR A 366 -38.70 20.16 -7.06
N ILE A 367 -37.52 19.85 -7.59
CA ILE A 367 -36.45 19.12 -6.90
C ILE A 367 -35.92 19.95 -5.73
N TYR A 368 -35.65 21.24 -5.96
CA TYR A 368 -35.21 22.15 -4.92
C TYR A 368 -36.26 22.25 -3.79
N ALA A 369 -37.54 22.41 -4.13
CA ALA A 369 -38.62 22.44 -3.14
C ALA A 369 -38.73 21.11 -2.37
N ARG A 370 -38.53 19.96 -3.02
CA ARG A 370 -38.49 18.63 -2.36
C ARG A 370 -37.35 18.55 -1.36
N TYR A 371 -36.15 18.97 -1.74
CA TYR A 371 -34.99 19.03 -0.85
C TYR A 371 -35.27 19.94 0.36
N SER A 372 -35.76 21.16 0.12
CA SER A 372 -36.03 22.15 1.18
C SER A 372 -37.15 21.75 2.14
N ALA A 373 -38.09 20.91 1.71
CA ALA A 373 -39.19 20.42 2.55
C ALA A 373 -38.76 19.27 3.49
N GLN A 374 -37.65 18.60 3.21
CA GLN A 374 -37.15 17.49 4.00
C GLN A 374 -36.17 17.97 5.08
N HIS A 375 -36.09 17.21 6.18
CA HIS A 375 -35.15 17.50 7.26
C HIS A 375 -33.90 16.62 7.10
N PRO A 376 -32.70 17.16 7.34
CA PRO A 376 -31.49 16.34 7.35
C PRO A 376 -31.61 15.16 8.34
N PRO A 377 -31.25 13.94 7.94
CA PRO A 377 -31.27 12.78 8.82
C PRO A 377 -30.14 12.86 9.86
N GLU A 378 -30.23 12.05 10.91
CA GLU A 378 -29.14 11.88 11.87
C GLU A 378 -27.93 11.18 11.22
N LEU A 379 -26.73 11.70 11.51
CA LEU A 379 -25.46 11.20 10.98
C LEU A 379 -24.92 10.05 11.84
N THR A 380 -25.56 8.89 11.69
CA THR A 380 -25.31 7.70 12.53
C THR A 380 -24.27 6.74 11.97
N ALA A 381 -23.85 6.89 10.71
CA ALA A 381 -22.96 5.97 10.01
C ALA A 381 -21.62 6.61 9.66
N PHE A 382 -20.59 5.76 9.47
CA PHE A 382 -19.34 6.17 8.84
C PHE A 382 -19.45 6.01 7.32
N CYS A 383 -19.17 7.08 6.57
CA CYS A 383 -19.39 7.14 5.13
C CYS A 383 -18.12 7.60 4.39
N HIS A 384 -18.00 7.20 3.13
CA HIS A 384 -16.95 7.59 2.20
C HIS A 384 -17.23 8.96 1.55
N HIS A 385 -18.50 9.30 1.29
CA HIS A 385 -19.01 10.55 0.68
C HIS A 385 -18.57 10.87 -0.76
N ASP A 386 -17.53 10.19 -1.28
CA ASP A 386 -17.15 10.20 -2.71
C ASP A 386 -17.26 8.80 -3.33
N PHE A 387 -18.22 7.98 -2.92
CA PHE A 387 -18.28 6.57 -3.35
C PHE A 387 -18.79 6.42 -4.80
N ARG A 388 -18.01 5.75 -5.64
CA ARG A 388 -18.32 5.44 -7.05
C ARG A 388 -17.46 4.28 -7.52
N GLN A 389 -17.75 3.68 -8.68
CA GLN A 389 -17.00 2.51 -9.18
C GLN A 389 -15.48 2.75 -9.26
N SER A 390 -15.00 3.99 -9.47
CA SER A 390 -13.55 4.26 -9.56
C SER A 390 -12.81 4.23 -8.23
N ASN A 391 -13.54 4.17 -7.12
CA ASN A 391 -13.02 4.21 -5.77
C ASN A 391 -13.21 2.84 -5.06
N VAL A 392 -13.56 1.81 -5.83
CA VAL A 392 -13.75 0.45 -5.32
C VAL A 392 -13.27 -0.58 -6.34
N ALA A 393 -12.47 -1.53 -5.86
CA ALA A 393 -12.04 -2.69 -6.61
C ALA A 393 -12.67 -3.96 -6.02
N TRP A 394 -13.09 -4.86 -6.88
CA TRP A 394 -13.66 -6.16 -6.49
C TRP A 394 -12.89 -7.30 -7.16
N HIS A 395 -12.68 -8.38 -6.42
CA HIS A 395 -12.11 -9.61 -6.97
C HIS A 395 -12.94 -10.81 -6.54
N PRO A 396 -13.30 -11.76 -7.43
CA PRO A 396 -14.17 -12.89 -7.08
C PRO A 396 -13.64 -13.79 -5.96
N ALA A 397 -12.32 -13.86 -5.78
CA ALA A 397 -11.68 -14.64 -4.71
C ALA A 397 -11.19 -13.81 -3.50
N HIS A 398 -11.14 -12.48 -3.62
CA HIS A 398 -10.58 -11.60 -2.57
C HIS A 398 -11.57 -10.54 -2.08
N GLY A 399 -12.75 -10.44 -2.71
CA GLY A 399 -13.87 -9.58 -2.33
C GLY A 399 -13.65 -8.09 -2.55
N THR A 400 -14.29 -7.35 -1.66
CA THR A 400 -14.36 -5.90 -1.42
C THR A 400 -13.05 -5.14 -1.11
N LYS A 401 -12.51 -4.22 -1.94
CA LYS A 401 -11.54 -3.22 -1.45
C LYS A 401 -11.90 -1.80 -1.89
N ILE A 402 -12.10 -0.91 -0.90
CA ILE A 402 -12.49 0.49 -1.12
C ILE A 402 -11.29 1.40 -0.87
N VAL A 403 -11.12 2.42 -1.72
CA VAL A 403 -9.98 3.34 -1.73
C VAL A 403 -10.41 4.80 -1.84
N ASP A 404 -9.47 5.74 -1.65
CA ASP A 404 -9.66 7.19 -1.77
C ASP A 404 -10.57 7.81 -0.69
N TRP A 405 -10.30 7.45 0.57
CA TRP A 405 -11.03 7.89 1.77
C TRP A 405 -10.84 9.37 2.17
N SER A 406 -10.44 10.21 1.23
CA SER A 406 -10.19 11.64 1.42
C SER A 406 -11.42 12.38 1.98
N TRP A 407 -12.63 11.96 1.58
CA TRP A 407 -13.91 12.56 1.98
C TRP A 407 -14.61 11.79 3.11
N ALA A 408 -13.96 10.79 3.71
CA ALA A 408 -14.61 9.95 4.69
C ALA A 408 -15.02 10.74 5.94
N ASP A 409 -16.26 10.60 6.39
CA ASP A 409 -16.79 11.32 7.55
C ASP A 409 -18.10 10.66 8.03
N ARG A 410 -18.68 11.17 9.12
CA ARG A 410 -20.05 10.84 9.54
C ARG A 410 -21.04 11.18 8.43
N GLY A 411 -22.05 10.33 8.25
CA GLY A 411 -23.08 10.53 7.25
C GLY A 411 -24.36 9.73 7.50
N PRO A 412 -25.37 9.91 6.63
CA PRO A 412 -26.56 9.07 6.60
C PRO A 412 -26.22 7.62 6.26
N ARG A 413 -26.95 6.66 6.82
CA ARG A 413 -26.66 5.22 6.70
C ARG A 413 -26.54 4.71 5.26
N LEU A 414 -27.33 5.24 4.33
CA LEU A 414 -27.37 4.78 2.94
C LEU A 414 -26.65 5.74 1.98
N ALA A 415 -25.83 6.66 2.47
CA ALA A 415 -25.19 7.69 1.64
C ALA A 415 -24.31 7.11 0.52
N ASP A 416 -23.38 6.23 0.88
CA ASP A 416 -22.46 5.61 -0.09
C ASP A 416 -23.17 4.60 -1.00
N THR A 417 -24.16 3.87 -0.46
CA THR A 417 -25.00 2.96 -1.24
C THR A 417 -25.78 3.71 -2.32
N THR A 418 -26.38 4.84 -1.94
CA THR A 418 -27.08 5.73 -2.88
C THR A 418 -26.13 6.24 -3.96
N SER A 419 -24.94 6.71 -3.57
CA SER A 419 -23.90 7.17 -4.50
C SER A 419 -23.47 6.08 -5.49
N PHE A 420 -23.29 4.84 -5.00
CA PHE A 420 -22.95 3.68 -5.82
C PHE A 420 -24.03 3.34 -6.85
N LEU A 421 -25.30 3.28 -6.42
CA LEU A 421 -26.42 2.93 -7.28
C LEU A 421 -26.65 3.99 -8.36
N ILE A 422 -26.49 5.27 -8.03
CA ILE A 422 -26.51 6.36 -9.02
C ILE A 422 -25.39 6.17 -10.06
N ASP A 423 -24.16 5.84 -9.63
CA ASP A 423 -23.04 5.64 -10.55
C ASP A 423 -23.21 4.41 -11.46
N LEU A 424 -23.81 3.32 -10.95
CA LEU A 424 -24.19 2.15 -11.74
C LEU A 424 -25.27 2.49 -12.77
N TYR A 425 -26.33 3.19 -12.35
CA TYR A 425 -27.42 3.62 -13.22
C TYR A 425 -26.91 4.55 -14.33
N LYS A 426 -26.07 5.53 -13.97
CA LYS A 426 -25.38 6.41 -14.94
C LYS A 426 -24.54 5.63 -15.95
N SER A 427 -23.97 4.49 -15.53
CA SER A 427 -23.17 3.60 -16.39
C SER A 427 -24.03 2.65 -17.25
N GLY A 428 -25.37 2.76 -17.19
CA GLY A 428 -26.30 1.93 -17.96
C GLY A 428 -26.52 0.53 -17.38
N HIS A 429 -26.22 0.32 -16.09
CA HIS A 429 -26.50 -0.94 -15.43
C HIS A 429 -27.93 -0.98 -14.86
N GLU A 430 -28.56 -2.14 -14.99
CA GLU A 430 -29.85 -2.45 -14.40
C GLU A 430 -29.72 -2.52 -12.86
N ILE A 431 -30.58 -1.79 -12.14
CA ILE A 431 -30.53 -1.68 -10.68
C ILE A 431 -31.90 -1.81 -9.98
N SER A 432 -32.97 -2.21 -10.68
CA SER A 432 -34.33 -2.32 -10.12
C SER A 432 -34.38 -3.13 -8.84
N ARG A 433 -33.59 -4.21 -8.75
CA ARG A 433 -33.48 -5.07 -7.56
C ARG A 433 -32.91 -4.38 -6.32
N TYR A 434 -32.29 -3.23 -6.48
CA TYR A 434 -31.58 -2.51 -5.41
C TYR A 434 -32.16 -1.12 -5.13
N GLN A 435 -33.25 -0.74 -5.82
CA GLN A 435 -33.87 0.58 -5.69
C GLN A 435 -34.32 0.92 -4.26
N GLU A 436 -34.68 -0.09 -3.46
CA GLU A 436 -35.06 0.10 -2.05
C GLU A 436 -33.92 0.64 -1.17
N TYR A 437 -32.66 0.53 -1.61
CA TYR A 437 -31.49 1.03 -0.90
C TYR A 437 -31.11 2.47 -1.30
N VAL A 438 -31.86 3.10 -2.19
CA VAL A 438 -31.66 4.50 -2.59
C VAL A 438 -32.33 5.40 -1.55
N ASP A 439 -31.53 6.20 -0.86
CA ASP A 439 -32.02 7.24 0.05
C ASP A 439 -32.39 8.49 -0.77
N GLU A 440 -33.70 8.80 -0.83
CA GLU A 440 -34.20 9.93 -1.60
C GLU A 440 -33.56 11.25 -1.18
N TYR A 441 -33.45 11.50 0.13
CA TYR A 441 -32.91 12.76 0.64
C TYR A 441 -31.45 12.93 0.22
N HIS A 442 -30.63 11.90 0.40
CA HIS A 442 -29.22 11.96 0.02
C HIS A 442 -29.04 12.06 -1.49
N ALA A 443 -29.86 11.39 -2.30
CA ALA A 443 -29.86 11.57 -3.75
C ALA A 443 -30.17 13.02 -4.15
N LEU A 444 -31.14 13.66 -3.48
CA LEU A 444 -31.42 15.10 -3.67
C LEU A 444 -30.20 15.95 -3.31
N VAL A 445 -29.53 15.69 -2.17
CA VAL A 445 -28.30 16.39 -1.77
C VAL A 445 -27.24 16.32 -2.87
N LEU A 446 -26.98 15.11 -3.40
CA LEU A 446 -25.98 14.89 -4.44
C LEU A 446 -26.33 15.62 -5.75
N ILE A 447 -27.61 15.67 -6.15
CA ILE A 447 -28.06 16.43 -7.33
C ILE A 447 -27.65 17.90 -7.19
N GLY A 448 -27.95 18.53 -6.05
CA GLY A 448 -27.61 19.94 -5.81
C GLY A 448 -26.10 20.17 -5.84
N PHE A 449 -25.35 19.34 -5.12
CA PHE A 449 -23.89 19.40 -5.07
C PHE A 449 -23.25 19.29 -6.46
N TRP A 450 -23.67 18.31 -7.27
CA TRP A 450 -23.13 18.12 -8.62
C TRP A 450 -23.54 19.23 -9.59
N LEU A 451 -24.76 19.77 -9.49
CA LEU A 451 -25.20 20.90 -10.32
C LEU A 451 -24.36 22.15 -10.06
N GLU A 452 -24.18 22.52 -8.79
CA GLU A 452 -23.33 23.65 -8.39
C GLU A 452 -21.88 23.46 -8.83
N HIS A 453 -21.32 22.28 -8.63
CA HIS A 453 -19.94 22.02 -9.04
C HIS A 453 -19.77 22.00 -10.56
N SER A 454 -20.82 21.70 -11.33
CA SER A 454 -20.77 21.68 -12.80
C SER A 454 -20.56 23.06 -13.43
N ILE A 455 -20.90 24.14 -12.71
CA ILE A 455 -20.73 25.53 -13.16
C ILE A 455 -19.41 26.17 -12.70
N TRP A 456 -18.64 25.49 -11.86
CA TRP A 456 -17.33 25.97 -11.44
C TRP A 456 -16.33 25.99 -12.60
N PRO A 457 -15.32 26.88 -12.56
CA PRO A 457 -14.27 26.91 -13.57
C PRO A 457 -13.66 25.50 -13.78
N PRO A 458 -13.50 25.04 -15.04
CA PRO A 458 -12.87 23.77 -15.30
C PRO A 458 -11.39 23.82 -14.88
N ALA A 459 -10.85 22.71 -14.42
CA ALA A 459 -9.41 22.63 -14.19
C ALA A 459 -8.66 22.74 -15.53
N PRO A 460 -7.51 23.42 -15.60
CA PRO A 460 -6.75 23.58 -16.85
C PRO A 460 -6.37 22.25 -17.52
N SER A 461 -6.30 21.16 -16.75
CA SER A 461 -5.90 19.83 -17.19
C SER A 461 -7.06 18.84 -17.35
N ASN A 462 -8.30 19.21 -16.97
CA ASN A 462 -9.43 18.28 -17.05
C ASN A 462 -10.77 19.03 -17.19
N HIS A 463 -11.22 19.19 -18.44
CA HIS A 463 -12.50 19.81 -18.77
C HIS A 463 -13.70 18.88 -18.57
N LEU A 464 -13.48 17.55 -18.53
CA LEU A 464 -14.55 16.54 -18.50
C LEU A 464 -15.20 16.40 -17.12
N VAL A 465 -14.55 16.84 -16.03
CA VAL A 465 -15.10 16.71 -14.67
C VAL A 465 -16.47 17.37 -14.55
N ARG A 466 -16.64 18.55 -15.15
CA ARG A 466 -17.89 19.32 -15.09
C ARG A 466 -19.02 18.63 -15.82
N GLU A 467 -18.72 18.00 -16.95
CA GLU A 467 -19.69 17.19 -17.70
C GLU A 467 -20.06 15.91 -16.94
N GLN A 468 -19.10 15.27 -16.29
CA GLN A 468 -19.35 14.09 -15.45
C GLN A 468 -20.22 14.40 -14.23
N GLN A 469 -20.02 15.57 -13.60
CA GLN A 469 -20.88 16.05 -12.51
C GLN A 469 -22.31 16.26 -13.02
N LEU A 470 -22.47 16.92 -14.17
CA LEU A 470 -23.77 17.13 -14.79
C LEU A 470 -24.48 15.80 -15.14
N ALA A 471 -23.74 14.83 -15.69
CA ALA A 471 -24.25 13.49 -15.98
C ALA A 471 -24.71 12.76 -14.71
N SER A 472 -23.97 12.87 -13.60
CA SER A 472 -24.35 12.28 -12.32
C SER A 472 -25.63 12.92 -11.76
N ALA A 473 -25.79 14.24 -11.85
CA ALA A 473 -27.01 14.93 -11.43
C ALA A 473 -28.23 14.47 -12.23
N ILE A 474 -28.10 14.36 -13.56
CA ILE A 474 -29.18 13.90 -14.43
C ILE A 474 -29.54 12.43 -14.15
N ALA A 475 -28.54 11.58 -13.95
CA ALA A 475 -28.73 10.17 -13.63
C ALA A 475 -29.48 9.99 -12.30
N ALA A 476 -29.07 10.71 -11.25
CA ALA A 476 -29.74 10.68 -9.96
C ALA A 476 -31.18 11.17 -10.04
N PHE A 477 -31.43 12.26 -10.76
CA PHE A 477 -32.79 12.75 -11.00
C PHE A 477 -33.68 11.69 -11.66
N ARG A 478 -33.22 11.10 -12.77
CA ARG A 478 -33.98 10.08 -13.50
C ARG A 478 -34.25 8.85 -12.66
N LEU A 479 -33.26 8.39 -11.90
CA LEU A 479 -33.42 7.28 -10.98
C LEU A 479 -34.51 7.56 -9.93
N LEU A 480 -34.53 8.76 -9.34
CA LEU A 480 -35.58 9.14 -8.39
C LEU A 480 -36.98 9.17 -9.02
N GLU A 481 -37.11 9.64 -10.26
CA GLU A 481 -38.40 9.64 -10.95
C GLU A 481 -38.85 8.22 -11.33
N GLU A 482 -37.93 7.32 -11.70
CA GLU A 482 -38.23 5.91 -11.95
C GLU A 482 -38.76 5.21 -10.69
N ILE A 483 -38.05 5.36 -9.56
CA ILE A 483 -38.46 4.80 -8.25
C ILE A 483 -39.83 5.33 -7.83
N ARG A 484 -40.11 6.60 -8.11
CA ARG A 484 -41.40 7.20 -7.80
C ARG A 484 -42.53 6.60 -8.66
N GLN A 485 -42.28 6.36 -9.95
CA GLN A 485 -43.27 5.77 -10.85
C GLN A 485 -43.61 4.34 -10.46
N THR A 486 -42.63 3.54 -10.01
CA THR A 486 -42.85 2.17 -9.54
C THR A 486 -43.52 2.10 -8.16
N SER A 487 -43.36 3.14 -7.33
CA SER A 487 -43.95 3.23 -5.99
C SER A 487 -45.42 3.68 -5.96
N VAL A 488 -45.96 4.21 -7.06
CA VAL A 488 -47.39 4.54 -7.18
C VAL A 488 -48.13 3.28 -7.67
N PRO A 489 -49.00 2.65 -6.86
CA PRO A 489 -49.80 1.54 -7.35
C PRO A 489 -50.67 2.04 -8.51
N GLU A 490 -50.78 1.27 -9.60
CA GLU A 490 -51.87 1.43 -10.56
C GLU A 490 -53.18 1.45 -9.78
N LYS A 491 -53.72 2.65 -9.55
CA LYS A 491 -55.14 2.79 -9.21
C LYS A 491 -55.88 2.30 -10.43
N THR A 492 -56.25 1.03 -10.37
CA THR A 492 -57.19 0.35 -11.25
C THR A 492 -58.25 1.33 -11.69
N ALA A 493 -58.23 1.64 -12.99
CA ALA A 493 -59.40 2.12 -13.69
C ALA A 493 -60.50 1.08 -13.48
N SER A 494 -61.50 1.43 -12.69
CA SER A 494 -62.80 0.74 -12.63
C SER A 494 -63.83 1.57 -13.36
#